data_AF-A2EGP3-F1
#
_entry.id   AF-A2EGP3-F1
#
_cell.length_a   1.000
_cell.length_b   1.000
_cell.length_c   1.000
_cell.angle_alpha   90.00
_cell.angle_beta   90.00
_cell.angle_gamma   90.00
#
_symmetry.space_group_name_H-M   'P 1'
#
loop_
_entity.id
_entity.type
_entity.pdbx_description
1 polymer ?
#
loop_
_entity_poly.entity_id
_entity_poly.type
_entity_poly.pdbx_seq_one_letter_code
_entity_poly.pdbx_strand_id
1 'polypeptide(L)'
;MSNGGIINKPGNYYISFNKFKNSNERSIYLSQIGSYTDVLVEDSSFYNIASSGLGGSLFVSTKGSFIQSRLCSKYCKCTEEGHFSYFATEKNTNYTNFQVDCSQVENGKYGVAFSSTRLYYGNIILSGTNISSCFARQTSSMIIRYANSTAQNYFCTYHNCSNNDGYCICYSGSDARVWQCNIIGNKAPFNIFAQQYYGLVSAFDCIFIDNISPVLIATDTPDSVVLYRCFFENNSGTISAATESMTTDSFSLRLMHLSTAFCNAKYKIDSPMIVCQSIACKYYLPMGDLSIYVFILV
;
A
#
# COMPACT_ATOMS: atom_id res chain seq x y z
N MET A 1 -8.75 -18.58 19.05
CA MET A 1 -7.42 -18.44 18.43
C MET A 1 -7.44 -19.37 17.23
N SER A 2 -7.55 -18.85 16.01
CA SER A 2 -7.44 -19.67 14.80
C SER A 2 -5.97 -19.70 14.38
N ASN A 3 -5.40 -20.90 14.34
CA ASN A 3 -4.19 -21.13 13.56
C ASN A 3 -4.60 -20.99 12.09
N GLY A 4 -3.78 -20.31 11.28
CA GLY A 4 -4.06 -20.05 9.87
C GLY A 4 -4.52 -21.29 9.12
N GLY A 5 -5.46 -21.11 8.19
CA GLY A 5 -5.96 -22.19 7.35
C GLY A 5 -5.18 -22.23 6.04
N ILE A 6 -4.58 -23.38 5.72
CA ILE A 6 -4.10 -23.62 4.36
C ILE A 6 -5.33 -23.95 3.50
N ILE A 7 -5.63 -23.10 2.51
CA ILE A 7 -6.73 -23.33 1.58
C ILE A 7 -6.14 -24.02 0.33
N ASN A 8 -6.40 -25.32 0.21
CA ASN A 8 -5.85 -26.19 -0.84
C ASN A 8 -6.91 -26.72 -1.81
N LYS A 9 -8.01 -26.00 -2.03
CA LYS A 9 -9.02 -26.37 -3.04
C LYS A 9 -9.43 -25.14 -3.84
N PRO A 10 -9.81 -25.29 -5.11
CA PRO A 10 -10.44 -24.22 -5.87
C PRO A 10 -11.80 -23.87 -5.25
N GLY A 11 -12.17 -22.59 -5.30
CA GLY A 11 -13.48 -22.17 -4.82
C GLY A 11 -13.56 -20.67 -4.54
N ASN A 12 -14.70 -20.27 -4.01
CA ASN A 12 -14.94 -18.88 -3.59
C ASN A 12 -14.85 -18.81 -2.08
N TYR A 13 -13.96 -17.97 -1.57
CA TYR A 13 -13.66 -17.87 -0.15
C TYR A 13 -14.01 -16.48 0.37
N TYR A 14 -14.74 -16.45 1.48
CA TYR A 14 -14.96 -15.23 2.25
C TYR A 14 -14.37 -15.42 3.64
N ILE A 15 -13.41 -14.58 3.99
CA ILE A 15 -12.71 -14.62 5.27
C ILE A 15 -12.91 -13.27 5.95
N SER A 16 -13.69 -13.22 7.03
CA SER A 16 -13.96 -11.96 7.72
C SER A 16 -13.85 -12.07 9.24
N PHE A 17 -13.65 -10.93 9.90
CA PHE A 17 -13.64 -10.80 11.37
C PHE A 17 -12.61 -11.69 12.09
N ASN A 18 -11.48 -11.98 11.46
CA ASN A 18 -10.45 -12.85 12.02
C ASN A 18 -9.31 -12.05 12.69
N LYS A 19 -8.72 -12.64 13.73
CA LYS A 19 -7.52 -12.10 14.39
C LYS A 19 -6.41 -13.15 14.40
N PHE A 20 -5.45 -12.99 13.49
CA PHE A 20 -4.27 -13.85 13.39
C PHE A 20 -3.12 -13.25 14.18
N LYS A 21 -2.49 -14.03 15.07
CA LYS A 21 -1.42 -13.52 15.95
C LYS A 21 -0.30 -14.55 16.15
N ASN A 22 0.94 -14.06 16.25
CA ASN A 22 2.10 -14.82 16.73
C ASN A 22 2.30 -16.16 16.02
N SER A 23 2.32 -16.13 14.69
CA SER A 23 2.53 -17.32 13.86
C SER A 23 3.88 -17.26 13.18
N ASN A 24 4.55 -18.41 13.04
CA ASN A 24 5.74 -18.58 12.20
C ASN A 24 5.40 -19.14 10.81
N GLU A 25 4.11 -19.17 10.49
CA GLU A 25 3.56 -19.49 9.18
C GLU A 25 2.58 -18.42 8.72
N ARG A 26 2.32 -18.39 7.42
CA ARG A 26 1.31 -17.52 6.81
C ARG A 26 -0.06 -17.83 7.40
N SER A 27 -0.86 -16.78 7.58
CA SER A 27 -2.23 -16.91 8.07
C SER A 27 -3.18 -17.38 6.96
N ILE A 28 -2.95 -16.91 5.74
CA ILE A 28 -3.66 -17.34 4.53
C ILE A 28 -2.61 -17.65 3.47
N TYR A 29 -2.68 -18.88 2.96
CA TYR A 29 -1.81 -19.37 1.89
C TYR A 29 -2.65 -20.05 0.82
N LEU A 30 -2.57 -19.50 -0.40
CA LEU A 30 -3.30 -19.92 -1.58
C LEU A 30 -2.31 -19.98 -2.75
N SER A 31 -1.83 -21.17 -3.10
CA SER A 31 -0.78 -21.35 -4.11
C SER A 31 -1.19 -22.19 -5.31
N GLN A 32 -2.50 -22.41 -5.50
CA GLN A 32 -3.01 -23.23 -6.60
C GLN A 32 -2.98 -22.47 -7.94
N ILE A 33 -1.77 -22.37 -8.49
CA ILE A 33 -1.51 -21.92 -9.85
C ILE A 33 -2.24 -22.89 -10.79
N GLY A 34 -3.31 -22.44 -11.44
CA GLY A 34 -4.07 -23.28 -12.39
C GLY A 34 -5.58 -23.29 -12.18
N SER A 35 -6.04 -23.03 -10.95
CA SER A 35 -7.45 -23.19 -10.61
C SER A 35 -8.14 -21.86 -10.30
N TYR A 36 -9.40 -21.75 -10.74
CA TYR A 36 -10.28 -20.62 -10.47
C TYR A 36 -10.54 -20.47 -8.98
N THR A 37 -10.08 -19.39 -8.36
CA THR A 37 -10.26 -19.12 -6.93
C THR A 37 -10.42 -17.64 -6.69
N ASP A 38 -11.63 -17.25 -6.28
CA ASP A 38 -11.96 -15.89 -5.87
C ASP A 38 -11.96 -15.78 -4.35
N VAL A 39 -11.29 -14.77 -3.80
CA VAL A 39 -11.21 -14.59 -2.35
C VAL A 39 -11.42 -13.14 -1.94
N LEU A 40 -12.29 -12.96 -0.96
CA LEU A 40 -12.45 -11.71 -0.23
C LEU A 40 -12.00 -11.92 1.22
N VAL A 41 -11.02 -11.13 1.64
CA VAL A 41 -10.59 -11.01 3.04
C VAL A 41 -10.99 -9.66 3.56
N GLU A 42 -11.78 -9.63 4.63
CA GLU A 42 -12.38 -8.42 5.15
C GLU A 42 -12.25 -8.29 6.67
N ASP A 43 -12.21 -7.07 7.20
CA ASP A 43 -12.35 -6.77 8.64
C ASP A 43 -11.48 -7.65 9.55
N SER A 44 -10.23 -7.89 9.17
CA SER A 44 -9.34 -8.84 9.86
C SER A 44 -7.99 -8.21 10.24
N SER A 45 -7.39 -8.71 11.32
CA SER A 45 -6.12 -8.21 11.85
C SER A 45 -5.03 -9.27 11.85
N PHE A 46 -3.81 -8.90 11.50
CA PHE A 46 -2.61 -9.73 11.47
C PHE A 46 -1.54 -9.10 12.36
N TYR A 47 -1.09 -9.82 13.38
CA TYR A 47 -0.12 -9.30 14.33
C TYR A 47 1.04 -10.26 14.51
N ASN A 48 2.26 -9.79 14.30
CA ASN A 48 3.48 -10.55 14.52
C ASN A 48 3.44 -11.92 13.82
N ILE A 49 3.14 -11.89 12.52
CA ILE A 49 3.16 -13.07 11.65
C ILE A 49 4.48 -13.10 10.89
N ALA A 50 5.22 -14.18 11.01
CA ALA A 50 6.46 -14.41 10.29
C ALA A 50 6.29 -15.60 9.35
N SER A 51 6.88 -15.57 8.17
CA SER A 51 6.97 -16.73 7.29
C SER A 51 8.30 -16.78 6.55
N SER A 52 8.69 -17.94 6.05
CA SER A 52 9.74 -18.07 5.02
C SER A 52 9.12 -17.96 3.63
N GLY A 53 9.78 -17.26 2.71
CA GLY A 53 9.34 -17.07 1.31
C GLY A 53 8.50 -15.81 1.07
N LEU A 54 7.65 -15.83 0.04
CA LEU A 54 6.76 -14.73 -0.37
C LEU A 54 5.51 -14.61 0.51
N GLY A 55 5.10 -13.40 0.89
CA GLY A 55 3.90 -13.16 1.70
C GLY A 55 4.10 -13.53 3.16
N GLY A 56 4.27 -12.55 4.05
CA GLY A 56 4.44 -12.81 5.48
C GLY A 56 3.16 -13.31 6.13
N SER A 57 2.08 -12.53 6.01
CA SER A 57 0.75 -12.92 6.51
C SER A 57 -0.10 -13.59 5.45
N LEU A 58 -0.07 -13.03 4.24
CA LEU A 58 -0.93 -13.40 3.13
C LEU A 58 -0.09 -13.73 1.91
N PHE A 59 -0.33 -14.90 1.32
CA PHE A 59 0.20 -15.26 0.01
C PHE A 59 -0.93 -15.80 -0.84
N VAL A 60 -1.20 -15.16 -1.98
CA VAL A 60 -2.15 -15.64 -2.98
C VAL A 60 -1.50 -15.59 -4.35
N SER A 61 -1.49 -16.75 -5.01
CA SER A 61 -1.07 -16.94 -6.39
C SER A 61 -2.05 -17.89 -7.05
N THR A 62 -3.09 -17.36 -7.69
CA THR A 62 -4.23 -18.12 -8.23
C THR A 62 -4.68 -17.59 -9.60
N LYS A 63 -5.49 -18.38 -10.30
CA LYS A 63 -6.33 -17.85 -11.39
C LYS A 63 -7.61 -17.36 -10.75
N GLY A 64 -7.85 -16.07 -10.65
CA GLY A 64 -9.05 -15.54 -9.99
C GLY A 64 -8.79 -14.23 -9.30
N SER A 65 -9.83 -13.74 -8.64
CA SER A 65 -9.88 -12.43 -8.02
C SER A 65 -9.48 -12.48 -6.56
N PHE A 66 -8.77 -11.44 -6.10
CA PHE A 66 -8.43 -11.26 -4.71
C PHE A 66 -8.76 -9.84 -4.26
N ILE A 67 -9.53 -9.73 -3.18
CA ILE A 67 -9.87 -8.44 -2.56
C ILE A 67 -9.48 -8.49 -1.09
N GLN A 68 -8.73 -7.49 -0.66
CA GLN A 68 -8.53 -7.17 0.74
C GLN A 68 -9.27 -5.90 1.05
N SER A 69 -10.11 -5.94 2.07
CA SER A 69 -10.88 -4.80 2.51
C SER A 69 -10.73 -4.66 4.01
N ARG A 70 -10.42 -3.45 4.48
CA ARG A 70 -10.44 -3.14 5.92
C ARG A 70 -9.55 -4.05 6.78
N LEU A 71 -8.35 -4.36 6.28
CA LEU A 71 -7.38 -5.19 6.99
C LEU A 71 -6.39 -4.34 7.78
N CYS A 72 -5.93 -4.84 8.93
CA CYS A 72 -4.71 -4.30 9.55
C CYS A 72 -3.61 -5.34 9.71
N SER A 73 -2.37 -4.95 9.43
CA SER A 73 -1.17 -5.70 9.80
C SER A 73 -0.19 -4.90 10.66
N LYS A 74 0.44 -5.60 11.61
CA LYS A 74 1.53 -5.07 12.42
C LYS A 74 2.61 -6.11 12.70
N TYR A 75 3.89 -5.73 12.59
CA TYR A 75 5.05 -6.61 12.84
C TYR A 75 5.08 -7.87 11.97
N CYS A 76 4.41 -7.84 10.82
CA CYS A 76 4.41 -8.96 9.90
C CYS A 76 5.70 -8.96 9.07
N LYS A 77 6.28 -10.12 8.80
CA LYS A 77 7.57 -10.25 8.10
C LYS A 77 7.66 -11.54 7.29
N CYS A 78 8.53 -11.50 6.29
CA CYS A 78 8.90 -12.65 5.46
C CYS A 78 10.37 -12.55 5.05
N THR A 79 10.90 -13.58 4.38
CA THR A 79 12.28 -13.60 3.88
C THR A 79 12.40 -13.19 2.41
N GLU A 80 11.29 -13.11 1.66
CA GLU A 80 11.28 -12.68 0.26
C GLU A 80 10.42 -11.42 0.03
N GLU A 81 9.26 -11.49 -0.62
CA GLU A 81 8.51 -10.28 -0.99
C GLU A 81 7.14 -10.23 -0.29
N GLY A 82 6.67 -9.05 0.08
CA GLY A 82 5.35 -8.85 0.68
C GLY A 82 5.30 -9.21 2.17
N HIS A 83 5.97 -8.44 3.03
CA HIS A 83 6.03 -8.68 4.47
C HIS A 83 4.66 -8.81 5.14
N PHE A 84 3.69 -8.02 4.73
CA PHE A 84 2.30 -8.29 5.02
C PHE A 84 1.74 -9.24 3.97
N SER A 85 1.84 -8.86 2.70
CA SER A 85 1.06 -9.51 1.67
C SER A 85 1.71 -9.60 0.30
N TYR A 86 1.53 -10.75 -0.34
CA TYR A 86 1.93 -11.00 -1.73
C TYR A 86 0.72 -11.53 -2.52
N PHE A 87 0.36 -10.83 -3.59
CA PHE A 87 -0.75 -11.21 -4.45
C PHE A 87 -0.34 -11.22 -5.91
N ALA A 88 -0.57 -12.37 -6.56
CA ALA A 88 -0.42 -12.54 -7.98
C ALA A 88 -1.68 -13.20 -8.55
N THR A 89 -2.35 -12.53 -9.49
CA THR A 89 -3.41 -13.15 -10.29
C THR A 89 -2.81 -13.71 -11.59
N GLU A 90 -3.64 -14.31 -12.45
CA GLU A 90 -3.17 -14.78 -13.76
C GLU A 90 -2.76 -13.60 -14.67
N LYS A 91 -1.61 -13.75 -15.35
CA LYS A 91 -1.12 -12.79 -16.34
C LYS A 91 -2.13 -12.59 -17.48
N ASN A 92 -2.26 -11.37 -18.00
CA ASN A 92 -3.12 -11.00 -19.13
C ASN A 92 -4.64 -11.27 -18.90
N THR A 93 -5.10 -11.24 -17.66
CA THR A 93 -6.52 -11.38 -17.30
C THR A 93 -7.06 -10.16 -16.54
N ASN A 94 -8.36 -9.92 -16.58
CA ASN A 94 -8.96 -8.79 -15.88
C ASN A 94 -9.42 -9.14 -14.46
N TYR A 95 -8.81 -10.15 -13.83
CA TYR A 95 -9.14 -10.51 -12.46
C TYR A 95 -8.86 -9.37 -11.50
N THR A 96 -9.69 -9.28 -10.48
CA THR A 96 -9.58 -8.23 -9.46
C THR A 96 -8.38 -8.50 -8.56
N ASN A 97 -7.56 -7.48 -8.30
CA ASN A 97 -6.45 -7.54 -7.34
C ASN A 97 -6.46 -6.25 -6.51
N PHE A 98 -7.39 -6.19 -5.56
CA PHE A 98 -7.70 -4.96 -4.84
C PHE A 98 -7.23 -5.00 -3.39
N GLN A 99 -6.78 -3.86 -2.91
CA GLN A 99 -6.50 -3.60 -1.52
C GLN A 99 -7.11 -2.26 -1.13
N VAL A 100 -8.14 -2.30 -0.30
CA VAL A 100 -8.99 -1.15 0.01
C VAL A 100 -9.05 -0.95 1.52
N ASP A 101 -8.88 0.28 1.95
CA ASP A 101 -9.03 0.73 3.34
C ASP A 101 -8.16 -0.07 4.32
N CYS A 102 -6.93 -0.43 3.94
CA CYS A 102 -6.06 -1.25 4.77
C CYS A 102 -5.08 -0.41 5.59
N SER A 103 -4.55 -0.99 6.68
CA SER A 103 -3.44 -0.40 7.43
C SER A 103 -2.30 -1.40 7.62
N GLN A 104 -1.08 -0.92 7.41
CA GLN A 104 0.14 -1.70 7.48
C GLN A 104 1.15 -0.89 8.28
N VAL A 105 1.54 -1.39 9.45
CA VAL A 105 2.33 -0.61 10.40
C VAL A 105 3.49 -1.44 10.89
N GLU A 106 4.71 -0.91 10.84
CA GLU A 106 5.88 -1.59 11.42
C GLU A 106 6.09 -3.01 10.87
N ASN A 107 5.74 -3.23 9.59
CA ASN A 107 6.00 -4.50 8.93
C ASN A 107 7.43 -4.55 8.39
N GLY A 108 7.94 -5.78 8.30
CA GLY A 108 9.25 -6.07 7.74
C GLY A 108 10.40 -5.84 8.70
N LYS A 109 11.61 -5.84 8.13
CA LYS A 109 12.87 -5.64 8.85
C LYS A 109 13.91 -5.10 7.87
N TYR A 110 14.72 -4.15 8.33
CA TYR A 110 15.86 -3.63 7.55
C TYR A 110 16.77 -4.75 7.03
N GLY A 111 17.17 -4.63 5.76
CA GLY A 111 18.09 -5.56 5.11
C GLY A 111 17.49 -6.94 4.79
N VAL A 112 16.20 -7.16 5.05
CA VAL A 112 15.51 -8.41 4.74
C VAL A 112 14.36 -8.12 3.79
N ALA A 113 14.21 -8.98 2.78
CA ALA A 113 13.00 -9.03 1.97
C ALA A 113 12.63 -7.70 1.25
N PHE A 114 11.46 -7.67 0.61
CA PHE A 114 11.02 -6.62 -0.29
C PHE A 114 9.56 -6.29 0.00
N SER A 115 9.25 -5.02 0.23
CA SER A 115 7.93 -4.41 0.37
C SER A 115 7.07 -4.92 1.51
N SER A 116 6.23 -4.06 2.06
CA SER A 116 5.13 -4.48 2.93
C SER A 116 4.07 -5.22 2.11
N THR A 117 3.72 -4.69 0.94
CA THR A 117 2.74 -5.29 0.02
C THR A 117 3.29 -5.39 -1.40
N ARG A 118 2.97 -6.50 -2.06
CA ARG A 118 3.18 -6.68 -3.50
C ARG A 118 1.90 -7.09 -4.22
N LEU A 119 1.54 -6.34 -5.25
CA LEU A 119 0.40 -6.58 -6.13
C LEU A 119 0.91 -6.86 -7.55
N TYR A 120 0.54 -8.01 -8.11
CA TYR A 120 1.07 -8.52 -9.36
C TYR A 120 -0.06 -9.01 -10.28
N TYR A 121 -0.06 -8.57 -11.54
CA TYR A 121 -1.10 -8.88 -12.54
C TYR A 121 -2.54 -8.48 -12.13
N GLY A 122 -3.45 -8.59 -13.11
CA GLY A 122 -4.86 -8.30 -12.94
C GLY A 122 -5.19 -6.82 -13.03
N ASN A 123 -6.41 -6.47 -12.64
CA ASN A 123 -6.84 -5.10 -12.38
C ASN A 123 -6.42 -4.74 -10.97
N ILE A 124 -5.43 -3.86 -10.84
CA ILE A 124 -4.85 -3.51 -9.54
C ILE A 124 -5.44 -2.18 -9.04
N ILE A 125 -6.03 -2.22 -7.84
CA ILE A 125 -6.47 -1.04 -7.11
C ILE A 125 -5.90 -1.08 -5.69
N LEU A 126 -5.22 0.00 -5.31
CA LEU A 126 -4.82 0.28 -3.95
C LEU A 126 -5.49 1.56 -3.50
N SER A 127 -6.40 1.48 -2.53
CA SER A 127 -7.22 2.61 -2.10
C SER A 127 -7.24 2.75 -0.60
N GLY A 128 -7.25 3.98 -0.09
CA GLY A 128 -7.49 4.28 1.33
C GLY A 128 -6.52 3.59 2.28
N THR A 129 -5.34 3.20 1.79
CA THR A 129 -4.41 2.36 2.52
C THR A 129 -3.33 3.21 3.20
N ASN A 130 -3.11 2.98 4.48
CA ASN A 130 -1.97 3.53 5.22
C ASN A 130 -0.85 2.49 5.34
N ILE A 131 0.33 2.75 4.77
CA ILE A 131 1.55 1.96 4.96
C ILE A 131 2.55 2.85 5.70
N SER A 132 2.90 2.48 6.93
CA SER A 132 3.68 3.34 7.79
C SER A 132 4.72 2.62 8.63
N SER A 133 5.88 3.25 8.82
CA SER A 133 7.01 2.72 9.58
C SER A 133 7.44 1.32 9.13
N CYS A 134 7.25 0.99 7.85
CA CYS A 134 7.65 -0.31 7.31
C CYS A 134 9.12 -0.31 6.88
N PHE A 135 9.77 -1.46 7.05
CA PHE A 135 11.20 -1.63 6.80
C PHE A 135 11.46 -2.80 5.86
N ALA A 136 12.36 -2.64 4.89
CA ALA A 136 12.73 -3.73 3.99
C ALA A 136 14.22 -3.65 3.57
N ARG A 137 14.67 -4.62 2.76
CA ARG A 137 15.92 -4.48 2.01
C ARG A 137 15.75 -3.49 0.87
N GLN A 138 14.90 -3.83 -0.11
CA GLN A 138 14.72 -3.03 -1.33
C GLN A 138 13.53 -2.10 -1.25
N THR A 139 12.33 -2.56 -1.63
CA THR A 139 11.18 -1.65 -1.60
C THR A 139 10.60 -1.58 -0.19
N SER A 140 10.42 -0.43 0.47
CA SER A 140 9.93 -0.44 1.87
C SER A 140 8.42 -0.51 2.00
N SER A 141 7.68 0.18 1.12
CA SER A 141 6.23 0.28 1.21
C SER A 141 5.54 -0.74 0.30
N MET A 142 5.49 -0.46 -1.00
CA MET A 142 4.69 -1.24 -1.94
C MET A 142 5.34 -1.42 -3.30
N ILE A 143 5.02 -2.54 -3.94
CA ILE A 143 5.32 -2.83 -5.34
C ILE A 143 4.01 -3.14 -6.07
N ILE A 144 3.70 -2.41 -7.13
CA ILE A 144 2.65 -2.75 -8.10
C ILE A 144 3.35 -3.11 -9.41
N ARG A 145 3.05 -4.29 -9.98
CA ARG A 145 3.75 -4.74 -11.17
C ARG A 145 2.88 -5.52 -12.16
N TYR A 146 3.08 -5.20 -13.44
CA TYR A 146 2.42 -5.83 -14.59
C TYR A 146 0.89 -5.84 -14.52
N ALA A 147 0.28 -4.73 -14.10
CA ALA A 147 -1.18 -4.62 -14.15
C ALA A 147 -1.67 -4.76 -15.61
N ASN A 148 -2.80 -5.44 -15.81
CA ASN A 148 -3.37 -5.62 -17.16
C ASN A 148 -4.16 -4.39 -17.64
N SER A 149 -4.40 -3.45 -16.75
CA SER A 149 -4.93 -2.11 -17.00
C SER A 149 -4.12 -1.08 -16.21
N THR A 150 -4.38 0.21 -16.41
CA THR A 150 -3.75 1.27 -15.61
C THR A 150 -4.04 1.03 -14.12
N ALA A 151 -3.00 0.71 -13.35
CA ALA A 151 -3.14 0.49 -11.92
C ALA A 151 -3.62 1.77 -11.22
N GLN A 152 -4.52 1.63 -10.24
CA GLN A 152 -5.04 2.77 -9.49
C GLN A 152 -4.46 2.78 -8.08
N ASN A 153 -3.88 3.89 -7.65
CA ASN A 153 -3.45 4.13 -6.28
C ASN A 153 -4.03 5.46 -5.78
N TYR A 154 -4.96 5.43 -4.83
CA TYR A 154 -5.62 6.67 -4.42
C TYR A 154 -6.00 6.74 -2.94
N PHE A 155 -5.96 7.95 -2.38
CA PHE A 155 -6.20 8.22 -0.95
C PHE A 155 -5.29 7.43 0.00
N CYS A 156 -4.09 7.05 -0.45
CA CYS A 156 -3.13 6.26 0.32
C CYS A 156 -2.12 7.15 1.04
N THR A 157 -1.64 6.68 2.19
CA THR A 157 -0.54 7.32 2.94
C THR A 157 0.64 6.37 3.05
N TYR A 158 1.82 6.89 2.72
CA TYR A 158 3.12 6.25 2.89
C TYR A 158 3.93 7.10 3.84
N HIS A 159 4.13 6.63 5.07
CA HIS A 159 4.67 7.46 6.14
C HIS A 159 5.82 6.77 6.90
N ASN A 160 6.99 7.41 6.97
CA ASN A 160 8.15 6.91 7.70
C ASN A 160 8.62 5.50 7.28
N CYS A 161 8.36 5.09 6.04
CA CYS A 161 8.86 3.84 5.52
C CYS A 161 10.32 3.98 5.07
N SER A 162 11.11 2.93 5.26
CA SER A 162 12.55 2.98 5.01
C SER A 162 13.17 1.66 4.58
N ASN A 163 14.24 1.72 3.81
CA ASN A 163 14.96 0.57 3.27
C ASN A 163 16.47 0.88 3.26
N ASN A 164 17.29 -0.08 2.82
CA ASN A 164 18.74 0.10 2.68
C ASN A 164 19.28 -0.20 1.27
N ASP A 165 18.38 -0.52 0.33
CA ASP A 165 18.61 -0.76 -1.08
C ASP A 165 17.31 -0.31 -1.81
N GLY A 166 17.31 0.12 -3.07
CA GLY A 166 16.05 0.37 -3.82
C GLY A 166 15.15 1.55 -3.37
N TYR A 167 13.82 1.30 -3.31
CA TYR A 167 12.78 2.33 -3.45
C TYR A 167 11.77 2.41 -2.29
N CYS A 168 11.10 3.54 -2.03
CA CYS A 168 9.97 3.50 -1.09
C CYS A 168 8.71 2.91 -1.75
N ILE A 169 8.33 3.44 -2.91
CA ILE A 169 7.17 3.07 -3.72
C ILE A 169 7.66 2.75 -5.13
N CYS A 170 7.27 1.58 -5.66
CA CYS A 170 7.68 1.16 -6.99
C CYS A 170 6.48 0.69 -7.82
N TYR A 171 6.37 1.24 -9.03
CA TYR A 171 5.51 0.79 -10.10
C TYR A 171 6.35 0.13 -11.17
N SER A 172 5.84 -0.92 -11.82
CA SER A 172 6.58 -1.56 -12.88
C SER A 172 5.74 -2.25 -13.94
N GLY A 173 6.09 -2.08 -15.21
CA GLY A 173 5.55 -2.89 -16.30
C GLY A 173 4.08 -2.67 -16.62
N SER A 174 3.55 -1.51 -16.25
CA SER A 174 2.18 -1.08 -16.52
C SER A 174 2.05 0.40 -16.19
N ASP A 175 1.11 1.08 -16.83
CA ASP A 175 0.73 2.43 -16.44
C ASP A 175 0.12 2.45 -15.04
N ALA A 176 0.25 3.58 -14.33
CA ALA A 176 -0.39 3.79 -13.05
C ALA A 176 -0.92 5.22 -12.89
N ARG A 177 -2.02 5.34 -12.16
CA ARG A 177 -2.58 6.60 -11.72
C ARG A 177 -2.51 6.69 -10.20
N VAL A 178 -1.80 7.69 -9.72
CA VAL A 178 -1.65 8.01 -8.29
C VAL A 178 -2.45 9.27 -8.00
N TRP A 179 -3.38 9.25 -7.05
CA TRP A 179 -4.28 10.38 -6.83
C TRP A 179 -4.58 10.62 -5.35
N GLN A 180 -4.37 11.86 -4.89
CA GLN A 180 -4.62 12.24 -3.50
C GLN A 180 -3.89 11.35 -2.48
N CYS A 181 -2.62 11.05 -2.75
CA CYS A 181 -1.77 10.27 -1.85
C CYS A 181 -0.83 11.18 -1.05
N ASN A 182 -0.52 10.74 0.18
CA ASN A 182 0.50 11.33 1.03
C ASN A 182 1.76 10.48 1.03
N ILE A 183 2.91 11.11 0.82
CA ILE A 183 4.22 10.48 0.82
C ILE A 183 5.08 11.33 1.76
N ILE A 184 5.21 10.91 3.02
CA ILE A 184 5.72 11.75 4.10
C ILE A 184 6.83 11.04 4.88
N GLY A 185 7.97 11.72 5.12
CA GLY A 185 9.01 11.25 6.05
C GLY A 185 9.70 9.93 5.62
N ASN A 186 9.55 9.51 4.37
CA ASN A 186 10.12 8.24 3.90
C ASN A 186 11.60 8.39 3.60
N LYS A 187 12.37 7.30 3.73
CA LYS A 187 13.81 7.29 3.47
C LYS A 187 14.19 6.17 2.53
N ALA A 188 14.88 6.49 1.43
CA ALA A 188 15.39 5.48 0.51
C ALA A 188 16.77 5.86 -0.06
N PRO A 189 17.70 4.90 -0.24
CA PRO A 189 19.01 5.20 -0.77
C PRO A 189 18.98 5.52 -2.26
N PHE A 190 17.98 5.05 -3.03
CA PHE A 190 17.85 5.37 -4.45
C PHE A 190 16.70 6.32 -4.73
N ASN A 191 15.45 5.86 -4.62
CA ASN A 191 14.28 6.66 -4.97
C ASN A 191 13.13 6.56 -3.96
N ILE A 192 12.40 7.64 -3.73
CA ILE A 192 11.13 7.56 -2.98
C ILE A 192 10.03 6.99 -3.86
N PHE A 193 9.89 7.52 -5.07
CA PHE A 193 8.82 7.17 -6.00
C PHE A 193 9.43 6.79 -7.35
N ALA A 194 9.21 5.55 -7.79
CA ALA A 194 9.84 5.04 -9.01
C ALA A 194 8.84 4.36 -9.94
N GLN A 195 9.05 4.58 -11.24
CA GLN A 195 8.51 3.75 -12.32
C GLN A 195 9.66 2.96 -12.96
N GLN A 196 9.52 1.64 -13.05
CA GLN A 196 10.52 0.76 -13.63
C GLN A 196 9.95 -0.13 -14.73
N TYR A 197 10.67 -0.25 -15.84
CA TYR A 197 10.29 -1.11 -16.96
C TYR A 197 8.94 -0.71 -17.56
N TYR A 198 8.93 0.13 -18.60
CA TYR A 198 7.78 0.44 -19.46
C TYR A 198 6.51 0.89 -18.72
N GLY A 199 6.12 2.14 -18.94
CA GLY A 199 4.81 2.66 -18.53
C GLY A 199 4.84 4.14 -18.20
N LEU A 200 3.64 4.70 -18.07
CA LEU A 200 3.39 6.05 -17.61
C LEU A 200 2.81 6.02 -16.19
N VAL A 201 3.46 6.72 -15.27
CA VAL A 201 2.89 6.97 -13.94
C VAL A 201 2.46 8.42 -13.84
N SER A 202 1.17 8.65 -13.65
CA SER A 202 0.63 10.00 -13.47
C SER A 202 0.20 10.20 -12.02
N ALA A 203 0.83 11.14 -11.32
CA ALA A 203 0.49 11.52 -9.96
C ALA A 203 -0.25 12.87 -9.93
N PHE A 204 -1.43 12.88 -9.32
CA PHE A 204 -2.34 14.01 -9.25
C PHE A 204 -2.66 14.35 -7.80
N ASP A 205 -2.67 15.63 -7.45
CA ASP A 205 -3.14 16.09 -6.14
C ASP A 205 -2.41 15.39 -4.96
N CYS A 206 -1.13 15.07 -5.12
CA CYS A 206 -0.36 14.33 -4.12
C CYS A 206 0.53 15.24 -3.26
N ILE A 207 0.87 14.78 -2.07
CA ILE A 207 1.72 15.50 -1.12
C ILE A 207 3.02 14.72 -0.89
N PHE A 208 4.15 15.43 -0.99
CA PHE A 208 5.49 14.93 -0.70
C PHE A 208 6.13 15.83 0.36
N ILE A 209 6.34 15.33 1.58
CA ILE A 209 6.89 16.12 2.69
C ILE A 209 8.01 15.35 3.39
N ASP A 210 9.12 16.02 3.71
CA ASP A 210 10.21 15.49 4.54
C ASP A 210 10.80 14.14 4.05
N ASN A 211 10.69 13.81 2.76
CA ASN A 211 11.27 12.57 2.25
C ASN A 211 12.77 12.71 1.98
N ILE A 212 13.53 11.67 2.29
CA ILE A 212 14.99 11.67 2.20
C ILE A 212 15.46 10.60 1.21
N SER A 213 15.96 11.07 0.06
CA SER A 213 16.62 10.24 -0.95
C SER A 213 17.54 11.08 -1.84
N PRO A 214 18.54 10.49 -2.52
CA PRO A 214 19.30 11.20 -3.56
C PRO A 214 18.43 11.60 -4.76
N VAL A 215 17.40 10.81 -5.07
CA VAL A 215 16.43 11.09 -6.13
C VAL A 215 15.03 10.92 -5.54
N LEU A 216 14.20 11.95 -5.59
CA LEU A 216 12.84 11.88 -5.06
C LEU A 216 11.95 11.03 -5.98
N ILE A 217 12.03 11.30 -7.27
CA ILE A 217 11.19 10.70 -8.32
C ILE A 217 12.10 10.24 -9.46
N ALA A 218 11.96 8.98 -9.89
CA ALA A 218 12.77 8.40 -10.96
C ALA A 218 11.96 7.57 -11.96
N THR A 219 12.48 7.51 -13.18
CA THR A 219 11.98 6.64 -14.26
C THR A 219 13.15 5.95 -14.97
N ASP A 220 12.92 4.71 -15.42
CA ASP A 220 13.84 4.00 -16.31
C ASP A 220 13.41 4.24 -17.78
N THR A 221 14.20 4.91 -18.63
CA THR A 221 13.79 5.23 -20.01
C THR A 221 13.36 3.98 -20.81
N PRO A 222 12.27 4.02 -21.61
CA PRO A 222 11.50 5.19 -22.08
C PRO A 222 10.36 5.66 -21.15
N ASP A 223 10.42 5.34 -19.86
CA ASP A 223 9.33 5.62 -18.90
C ASP A 223 9.18 7.11 -18.58
N SER A 224 7.95 7.49 -18.21
CA SER A 224 7.64 8.86 -17.84
C SER A 224 6.82 8.92 -16.55
N VAL A 225 7.09 9.95 -15.75
CA VAL A 225 6.26 10.35 -14.62
C VAL A 225 5.65 11.71 -14.94
N VAL A 226 4.35 11.84 -14.75
CA VAL A 226 3.63 13.12 -14.89
C VAL A 226 3.17 13.54 -13.51
N LEU A 227 3.49 14.77 -13.13
CA LEU A 227 3.10 15.37 -11.84
C LEU A 227 2.17 16.54 -12.10
N TYR A 228 0.99 16.51 -11.48
CA TYR A 228 -0.03 17.54 -11.66
C TYR A 228 -0.66 17.93 -10.32
N ARG A 229 -0.61 19.22 -9.97
CA ARG A 229 -1.08 19.75 -8.68
C ARG A 229 -0.51 18.98 -7.48
N CYS A 230 0.80 18.74 -7.45
CA CYS A 230 1.45 18.10 -6.32
C CYS A 230 2.14 19.12 -5.42
N PHE A 231 2.10 18.91 -4.11
CA PHE A 231 2.78 19.76 -3.12
C PHE A 231 4.08 19.11 -2.65
N PHE A 232 5.16 19.90 -2.57
CA PHE A 232 6.48 19.46 -2.14
C PHE A 232 7.03 20.38 -1.06
N GLU A 233 7.42 19.82 0.08
CA GLU A 233 8.04 20.58 1.17
C GLU A 233 9.17 19.78 1.81
N ASN A 234 10.33 20.41 2.03
CA ASN A 234 11.46 19.84 2.78
C ASN A 234 11.96 18.45 2.31
N ASN A 235 11.76 18.09 1.04
CA ASN A 235 12.29 16.85 0.48
C ASN A 235 13.77 17.00 0.10
N SER A 236 14.56 15.93 0.22
CA SER A 236 15.88 15.85 -0.39
C SER A 236 15.84 15.16 -1.76
N GLY A 237 16.83 15.46 -2.59
CA GLY A 237 17.05 14.78 -3.86
C GLY A 237 16.42 15.49 -5.06
N THR A 238 16.74 14.98 -6.25
CA THR A 238 16.25 15.54 -7.52
C THR A 238 14.96 14.86 -7.98
N ILE A 239 14.17 15.56 -8.80
CA ILE A 239 13.11 14.95 -9.60
C ILE A 239 13.71 14.67 -10.98
N SER A 240 13.88 13.39 -11.32
CA SER A 240 14.46 12.97 -12.58
C SER A 240 13.37 12.53 -13.55
N ALA A 241 13.40 13.06 -14.77
CA ALA A 241 12.56 12.61 -15.90
C ALA A 241 11.03 12.71 -15.69
N ALA A 242 10.57 13.64 -14.85
CA ALA A 242 9.16 13.98 -14.75
C ALA A 242 8.79 15.14 -15.69
N THR A 243 7.66 15.02 -16.40
CA THR A 243 7.02 16.18 -17.04
C THR A 243 6.14 16.85 -15.99
N GLU A 244 6.61 17.97 -15.45
CA GLU A 244 5.94 18.71 -14.40
C GLU A 244 4.94 19.72 -14.97
N SER A 245 3.70 19.68 -14.48
CA SER A 245 2.77 20.80 -14.61
C SER A 245 2.46 21.29 -13.20
N MET A 246 3.35 22.17 -12.71
CA MET A 246 3.14 22.88 -11.46
C MET A 246 2.04 23.91 -11.67
N THR A 247 0.85 23.62 -11.18
CA THR A 247 -0.20 24.63 -11.01
C THR A 247 -0.10 25.14 -9.59
N THR A 248 -0.11 26.46 -9.45
CA THR A 248 -0.09 27.20 -8.17
C THR A 248 -1.44 27.15 -7.43
N ASP A 249 -2.36 26.30 -7.87
CA ASP A 249 -3.71 26.25 -7.36
C ASP A 249 -3.75 25.43 -6.06
N SER A 250 -4.33 26.00 -5.01
CA SER A 250 -4.72 25.29 -3.80
C SER A 250 -5.61 24.09 -4.18
N PHE A 251 -5.27 22.88 -3.70
CA PHE A 251 -6.09 21.69 -3.93
C PHE A 251 -6.50 21.02 -2.60
N SER A 252 -7.70 20.41 -2.59
CA SER A 252 -8.19 19.62 -1.46
C SER A 252 -7.56 18.23 -1.48
N LEU A 253 -6.88 17.84 -0.41
CA LEU A 253 -6.54 16.44 -0.18
C LEU A 253 -7.62 15.76 0.68
N ARG A 254 -8.17 14.63 0.23
CA ARG A 254 -9.02 13.78 1.05
C ARG A 254 -8.23 12.61 1.61
N LEU A 255 -8.24 12.46 2.93
CA LEU A 255 -7.69 11.28 3.60
C LEU A 255 -8.82 10.37 4.03
N MET A 256 -8.76 9.12 3.55
CA MET A 256 -9.64 8.05 3.98
C MET A 256 -8.74 6.91 4.47
N HIS A 257 -8.56 6.79 5.78
CA HIS A 257 -7.76 5.71 6.37
C HIS A 257 -8.55 5.04 7.49
N LEU A 258 -8.43 3.72 7.58
CA LEU A 258 -8.77 3.04 8.83
C LEU A 258 -7.76 3.42 9.92
N SER A 259 -8.29 3.66 11.12
CA SER A 259 -7.51 3.89 12.32
C SER A 259 -6.52 2.75 12.58
N THR A 260 -5.25 3.06 12.88
CA THR A 260 -4.27 2.05 13.31
C THR A 260 -4.58 1.47 14.69
N ALA A 261 -5.51 2.07 15.44
CA ALA A 261 -5.96 1.55 16.73
C ALA A 261 -6.50 0.12 16.62
N PHE A 262 -7.11 -0.23 15.48
CA PHE A 262 -7.62 -1.58 15.19
C PHE A 262 -6.54 -2.67 15.19
N CYS A 263 -5.28 -2.33 14.91
CA CYS A 263 -4.16 -3.29 14.84
C CYS A 263 -3.77 -3.83 16.22
N ASN A 264 -4.02 -3.04 17.26
CA ASN A 264 -3.78 -3.37 18.67
C ASN A 264 -5.08 -3.45 19.51
N ALA A 265 -6.25 -3.28 18.90
CA ALA A 265 -7.51 -3.15 19.61
C ALA A 265 -7.85 -4.45 20.38
N LYS A 266 -7.68 -4.38 21.70
CA LYS A 266 -8.18 -5.35 22.68
C LYS A 266 -9.71 -5.31 22.78
N TYR A 267 -10.34 -4.22 22.34
CA TYR A 267 -11.79 -3.97 22.37
C TYR A 267 -12.34 -3.64 20.97
N LYS A 268 -13.60 -4.01 20.71
CA LYS A 268 -14.33 -3.61 19.50
C LYS A 268 -14.38 -2.08 19.41
N ILE A 269 -14.41 -1.55 18.19
CA ILE A 269 -14.69 -0.13 17.97
C ILE A 269 -16.20 0.04 17.90
N ASP A 270 -16.75 0.64 18.95
CA ASP A 270 -17.88 1.54 18.84
C ASP A 270 -17.26 2.94 18.65
N SER A 271 -17.20 3.41 17.39
CA SER A 271 -16.72 4.74 16.93
C SER A 271 -15.19 5.03 16.96
N PRO A 272 -14.49 5.13 15.80
CA PRO A 272 -13.09 5.53 15.76
C PRO A 272 -12.92 7.05 15.73
N MET A 273 -12.01 7.56 16.57
CA MET A 273 -11.53 8.95 16.56
C MET A 273 -10.00 8.91 16.69
N ILE A 274 -9.27 9.53 15.75
CA ILE A 274 -7.83 9.82 15.90
C ILE A 274 -7.62 11.31 15.63
N VAL A 275 -6.91 11.97 16.54
CA VAL A 275 -6.55 13.39 16.54
C VAL A 275 -5.11 13.55 16.07
N CYS A 276 -4.85 14.45 15.12
CA CYS A 276 -3.51 14.99 14.86
C CYS A 276 -3.54 16.50 15.15
N GLN A 277 -2.73 16.94 16.11
CA GLN A 277 -2.45 18.36 16.35
C GLN A 277 -1.25 18.79 15.50
N SER A 278 -1.51 19.71 14.58
CA SER A 278 -0.52 20.63 14.02
C SER A 278 -1.17 22.02 14.01
N ILE A 279 -0.36 23.05 14.24
CA ILE A 279 -0.73 24.45 14.54
C ILE A 279 -1.56 25.12 13.41
N ALA A 280 -1.73 24.47 12.26
CA ALA A 280 -2.54 24.96 11.13
C ALA A 280 -4.00 24.46 11.11
N CYS A 281 -4.42 23.54 11.99
CA CYS A 281 -5.76 22.94 11.93
C CYS A 281 -6.73 23.62 12.92
N LYS A 282 -7.67 24.43 12.44
CA LYS A 282 -8.49 25.32 13.31
C LYS A 282 -9.91 24.89 13.63
N TYR A 283 -10.47 23.81 13.07
CA TYR A 283 -11.79 23.32 13.48
C TYR A 283 -11.92 21.79 13.46
N TYR A 284 -12.52 21.27 14.53
CA TYR A 284 -12.90 19.86 14.72
C TYR A 284 -14.41 19.81 15.00
N LEU A 285 -15.13 18.96 14.28
CA LEU A 285 -16.51 18.57 14.62
C LEU A 285 -16.65 17.04 14.48
N PRO A 286 -17.21 16.34 15.47
CA PRO A 286 -17.34 14.89 15.45
C PRO A 286 -18.40 14.45 14.44
N MET A 287 -18.15 13.39 13.67
CA MET A 287 -19.15 12.79 12.77
C MET A 287 -19.22 11.27 12.95
N GLY A 288 -20.40 10.82 13.39
CA GLY A 288 -20.94 9.52 13.02
C GLY A 288 -21.59 9.61 11.63
N ASP A 289 -21.59 8.47 10.94
CA ASP A 289 -22.24 8.14 9.67
C ASP A 289 -21.98 9.05 8.44
N LEU A 290 -21.34 8.42 7.45
CA LEU A 290 -21.32 8.76 6.01
C LEU A 290 -21.63 10.22 5.65
N SER A 291 -20.59 11.02 5.44
CA SER A 291 -20.64 12.20 4.58
C SER A 291 -19.24 12.58 4.08
N ILE A 292 -19.20 12.99 2.81
CA ILE A 292 -18.02 13.38 2.03
C ILE A 292 -17.45 14.71 2.57
N TYR A 293 -16.14 14.77 2.81
CA TYR A 293 -15.44 16.00 3.21
C TYR A 293 -14.67 16.62 2.04
N VAL A 294 -14.79 17.94 1.86
CA VAL A 294 -14.00 18.77 0.94
C VAL A 294 -13.22 19.75 1.79
N PHE A 295 -11.89 19.82 1.59
CA PHE A 295 -11.02 20.77 2.27
C PHE A 295 -10.64 21.88 1.27
N ILE A 296 -11.07 23.11 1.53
CA ILE A 296 -10.56 24.27 0.80
C ILE A 296 -9.35 24.79 1.58
N LEU A 297 -8.16 24.68 1.00
CA LEU A 297 -6.97 25.41 1.45
C LEU A 297 -7.05 26.81 0.82
N VAL A 298 -6.89 27.85 1.64
CA VAL A 298 -6.77 29.26 1.19
C VAL A 298 -5.29 29.61 1.15
#